data_AF-A0A921JNH1-F1
#
_entry.id   AF-A0A921JNH1-F1
#
_cell.length_a   1.000
_cell.length_b   1.000
_cell.length_c   1.000
_cell.angle_alpha   90.00
_cell.angle_beta   90.00
_cell.angle_gamma   90.00
#
_symmetry.space_group_name_H-M   'P 1'
#
loop_
_entity.id
_entity.type
_entity.pdbx_description
1 polymer ?
#
loop_
_entity_poly.entity_id
_entity_poly.type
_entity_poly.pdbx_seq_one_letter_code
_entity_poly.pdbx_strand_id
1 'polypeptide(L)' 'MEEIDVSLPSKFKDACVAKDKDEALRLAKLIAKQANFTLKAELDILDFAASILSSEYRLPIATMIKELRKHEA' A
#
# COMPACT_ATOMS: atom_id res chain seq x y z
N MET A 1 7.08 4.41 -22.53
CA MET A 1 7.24 3.76 -21.22
C MET A 1 6.81 4.81 -20.20
N GLU A 2 5.71 4.60 -19.46
CA GLU A 2 5.41 5.49 -18.34
C GLU A 2 6.58 5.36 -17.34
N GLU A 3 7.03 6.50 -16.78
CA GLU A 3 8.15 6.52 -15.84
C GLU A 3 7.74 5.79 -14.55
N ILE A 4 8.56 4.85 -14.10
CA ILE A 4 8.31 4.08 -12.88
C ILE A 4 8.61 4.99 -11.69
N ASP A 5 7.59 5.40 -10.95
CA ASP A 5 7.77 6.13 -9.70
C ASP A 5 8.16 5.15 -8.58
N VAL A 6 9.46 5.08 -8.31
CA VAL A 6 10.03 4.24 -7.25
C VAL A 6 9.77 4.78 -5.84
N SER A 7 9.22 5.99 -5.70
CA SER A 7 8.88 6.59 -4.41
C SER A 7 7.50 6.20 -3.89
N LEU A 8 6.67 5.53 -4.71
CA LEU A 8 5.30 5.16 -4.32
C LEU A 8 5.27 4.24 -3.08
N PRO A 9 6.13 3.21 -2.93
CA PRO A 9 6.10 2.36 -1.73
C PRO A 9 6.47 3.11 -0.45
N SER A 10 7.43 4.04 -0.50
CA SER A 10 7.79 4.84 0.68
C SER A 10 6.67 5.81 1.06
N LYS A 11 6.06 6.47 0.08
CA LYS A 11 4.89 7.34 0.31
C LYS A 11 3.72 6.55 0.89
N PHE A 12 3.49 5.33 0.40
CA PHE A 12 2.42 4.46 0.90
C PHE A 12 2.65 4.10 2.37
N LYS A 13 3.89 3.71 2.72
CA LYS A 13 4.29 3.47 4.11
C LYS A 13 4.03 4.70 4.99
N ASP A 14 4.43 5.89 4.53
CA ASP A 14 4.26 7.12 5.31
C ASP A 14 2.78 7.47 5.49
N ALA A 15 1.94 7.28 4.47
CA ALA A 15 0.49 7.43 4.55
C ALA A 15 -0.15 6.43 5.54
N CYS A 16 0.33 5.18 5.56
CA CYS A 16 -0.12 4.18 6.54
C CYS A 16 0.21 4.61 7.98
N VAL A 17 1.42 5.11 8.22
CA VAL A 17 1.84 5.63 9.54
C VAL A 17 1.03 6.86 9.94
N ALA A 18 0.77 7.77 9.01
CA ALA A 18 -0.06 8.95 9.21
C ALA A 18 -1.57 8.63 9.37
N LYS A 19 -1.98 7.37 9.15
CA LYS A 19 -3.38 6.92 9.11
C LYS A 19 -4.22 7.65 8.06
N ASP A 20 -3.58 8.15 7.01
CA ASP A 20 -4.25 8.77 5.87
C ASP A 20 -4.72 7.69 4.91
N LYS A 21 -5.98 7.31 5.07
CA LYS A 21 -6.59 6.22 4.31
C LYS A 21 -6.81 6.56 2.85
N ASP A 22 -7.21 7.79 2.54
CA ASP A 22 -7.51 8.20 1.18
C ASP A 22 -6.22 8.27 0.36
N GLU A 23 -5.16 8.80 0.95
CA GLU A 23 -3.84 8.82 0.32
C GLU A 23 -3.25 7.41 0.21
N ALA A 24 -3.38 6.56 1.24
CA ALA A 24 -2.93 5.17 1.17
C ALA A 24 -3.65 4.39 0.06
N LEU A 25 -4.96 4.58 -0.11
CA LEU A 25 -5.73 3.95 -1.19
C LEU A 25 -5.30 4.46 -2.56
N ARG A 26 -5.10 5.77 -2.70
CA ARG A 26 -4.63 6.39 -3.95
C ARG A 26 -3.27 5.84 -4.36
N LEU A 27 -2.34 5.75 -3.41
CA LEU A 27 -0.99 5.23 -3.64
C LEU A 27 -1.02 3.74 -3.97
N ALA A 28 -1.78 2.92 -3.24
CA ALA A 28 -1.92 1.49 -3.55
C ALA A 28 -2.45 1.25 -4.98
N LYS A 29 -3.43 2.06 -5.44
CA LYS A 29 -3.94 2.00 -6.82
C LYS A 29 -2.88 2.40 -7.85
N LEU A 30 -2.05 3.38 -7.55
CA LEU A 30 -0.95 3.80 -8.43
C LEU A 30 0.12 2.72 -8.53
N ILE A 31 0.51 2.10 -7.41
CA ILE A 31 1.47 0.99 -7.41
C ILE A 31 0.91 -0.17 -8.22
N ALA A 32 -0.36 -0.55 -7.99
CA ALA A 32 -1.03 -1.62 -8.74
C ALA A 32 -1.06 -1.32 -10.25
N LYS A 33 -1.37 -0.08 -10.65
CA LYS A 33 -1.34 0.35 -12.06
C LYS A 33 0.07 0.21 -12.64
N GLN A 34 1.09 0.65 -11.92
CA GLN A 34 2.49 0.60 -12.38
C GLN A 34 3.00 -0.84 -12.49
N ALA A 35 2.58 -1.73 -11.59
CA ALA A 35 2.91 -3.15 -11.60
C ALA A 35 2.02 -3.97 -12.56
N ASN A 36 1.01 -3.35 -13.20
CA ASN A 36 -0.01 -4.01 -14.00
C ASN A 36 -0.74 -5.15 -13.23
N PHE A 37 -1.04 -4.88 -11.96
CA PHE A 37 -1.76 -5.78 -11.06
C PHE A 37 -3.13 -5.21 -10.67
N THR A 38 -4.00 -6.10 -10.17
CA THR A 38 -5.22 -5.67 -9.51
C THR A 38 -4.89 -5.06 -8.15
N LEU A 39 -5.73 -4.13 -7.65
CA LEU A 39 -5.53 -3.54 -6.33
C LEU A 39 -5.47 -4.62 -5.24
N LYS A 40 -6.36 -5.62 -5.29
CA LYS A 40 -6.32 -6.78 -4.40
C LYS A 40 -4.95 -7.49 -4.38
N ALA A 41 -4.41 -7.82 -5.56
CA ALA A 41 -3.10 -8.50 -5.64
C ALA A 41 -1.97 -7.61 -5.11
N GLU A 42 -2.02 -6.32 -5.40
CA GLU A 42 -1.05 -5.35 -4.88
C GLU A 42 -1.12 -5.25 -3.35
N LEU A 43 -2.32 -5.24 -2.77
CA LEU A 43 -2.50 -5.24 -1.31
C LEU A 43 -1.94 -6.51 -0.65
N ASP A 44 -2.00 -7.67 -1.31
CA ASP A 44 -1.34 -8.90 -0.81
C ASP A 44 0.19 -8.77 -0.86
N ILE A 45 0.74 -8.19 -1.91
CA ILE A 45 2.18 -7.94 -2.05
C ILE A 45 2.66 -6.92 -1.00
N LEU A 46 1.94 -5.83 -0.80
CA LEU A 46 2.27 -4.81 0.20
C LEU A 46 2.21 -5.35 1.63
N ASP A 47 1.25 -6.23 1.95
CA ASP A 47 1.17 -6.88 3.26
C ASP A 47 2.36 -7.84 3.48
N PHE A 48 2.71 -8.61 2.45
CA PHE A 48 3.89 -9.46 2.47
C PHE A 48 5.19 -8.65 2.62
N ALA A 49 5.35 -7.56 1.87
CA ALA A 49 6.50 -6.67 1.96
C ALA A 49 6.60 -5.98 3.32
N ALA A 50 5.46 -5.67 3.97
CA ALA A 50 5.45 -5.12 5.32
C ALA A 50 5.92 -6.12 6.38
N SER A 51 5.87 -7.43 6.11
CA SER A 51 6.24 -8.47 7.09
C SER A 51 7.72 -8.44 7.49
N ILE A 52 8.59 -7.92 6.62
CA ILE A 52 10.04 -7.77 6.85
C ILE A 52 10.42 -6.44 7.52
N LEU A 53 9.46 -5.52 7.71
CA LEU A 53 9.68 -4.24 8.37
C LEU A 53 9.60 -4.38 9.90
N SER A 54 10.17 -3.41 10.61
CA SER A 54 9.97 -3.26 12.06
C SER A 54 8.49 -3.07 12.40
N SER A 55 8.11 -3.45 13.62
CA SER A 55 6.72 -3.41 14.10
C SER A 55 6.08 -2.03 13.99
N GLU A 56 6.86 -0.96 14.11
CA GLU A 56 6.42 0.43 13.97
C GLU A 56 5.83 0.75 12.58
N TYR A 57 6.25 0.05 11.53
CA TYR A 57 5.72 0.21 10.17
C TYR A 57 4.78 -0.94 9.79
N ARG A 58 5.12 -2.17 10.21
CA ARG A 58 4.32 -3.37 9.91
C ARG A 58 2.89 -3.24 10.45
N LEU A 59 2.72 -2.78 11.69
CA LEU A 59 1.39 -2.71 12.31
C LEU A 59 0.48 -1.67 11.63
N PRO A 60 0.94 -0.42 11.36
CA PRO A 60 0.16 0.54 10.59
C PRO A 60 -0.21 0.04 9.19
N ILE A 61 0.73 -0.56 8.47
CA ILE A 61 0.47 -1.07 7.11
C ILE A 61 -0.57 -2.21 7.15
N ALA A 62 -0.37 -3.21 8.00
CA ALA A 62 -1.31 -4.34 8.10
C ALA A 62 -2.72 -3.88 8.52
N THR A 63 -2.80 -2.89 9.42
CA THR A 63 -4.09 -2.28 9.80
C THR A 63 -4.72 -1.54 8.64
N MET A 64 -3.94 -0.71 7.92
CA MET A 64 -4.42 0.04 6.77
C MET A 64 -4.92 -0.90 5.67
N ILE A 65 -4.16 -1.94 5.32
CA ILE A 65 -4.54 -2.93 4.30
C ILE A 65 -5.86 -3.61 4.66
N LYS A 66 -6.06 -3.98 5.93
CA LYS A 66 -7.35 -4.54 6.39
C LYS A 66 -8.50 -3.56 6.18
N GLU A 67 -8.30 -2.27 6.44
CA GLU A 67 -9.33 -1.25 6.17
C GLU A 67 -9.57 -1.07 4.67
N LEU A 68 -8.52 -0.98 3.86
CA LEU A 68 -8.64 -0.84 2.40
C LEU A 68 -9.41 -1.99 1.76
N ARG A 69 -9.19 -3.24 2.23
CA ARG A 69 -9.92 -4.42 1.76
C ARG A 69 -11.42 -4.38 2.04
N LYS A 70 -11.87 -3.70 3.11
CA LYS A 70 -13.30 -3.53 3.39
C LYS A 70 -14.00 -2.65 2.36
N HIS A 71 -13.27 -1.79 1.66
CA HIS A 71 -13.81 -0.90 0.62
C HIS A 71 -13.85 -1.54 -0.77
N GLU A 72 -13.31 -2.75 -0.94
CA GLU A 72 -13.40 -3.53 -2.19
C GLU A 72 -14.56 -4.55 -2.18
N ALA A 73 -15.34 -4.64 -1.10
CA ALA A 73 -16.47 -5.58 -0.95
C ALA A 73 -17.83 -4.95 -1.30
#